data_AF-A0A9W8YU17-F1
#
_entry.id   AF-A0A9W8YU17-F1
#
_cell.length_a   1.000
_cell.length_b   1.000
_cell.length_c   1.000
_cell.angle_alpha   90.00
_cell.angle_beta   90.00
_cell.angle_gamma   90.00
#
_symmetry.space_group_name_H-M   'P 1'
#
loop_
_entity.id
_entity.type
_entity.pdbx_description
1 polymer ?
#
loop_
_entity_poly.entity_id
_entity_poly.type
_entity_poly.pdbx_seq_one_letter_code
_entity_poly.pdbx_strand_id
1 'polypeptide(L)'
;MMSAASLRSARGLARLAQRSFTTTARQLEEKAVSPASTASPVPKLESQTPAELPQAPNRKEIWSRSQRPRKDAMVGPRFEQTDFDLQPSSYAAIELIHKQPVRWTHDRVVACDGGGGPAGHPRIFINTDKPEIAVCNYCGLPFANEHHRAHLESLPQTSYPLEDTEGVGAVPPLSRPEPPH
;
A
#
# COMPACT_ATOMS: atom_id res chain seq x y z
N MET A 1 -29.70 6.48 61.29
CA MET A 1 -31.16 6.20 61.18
C MET A 1 -31.60 6.84 59.87
N MET A 2 -32.14 6.19 58.84
CA MET A 2 -32.70 4.85 58.68
C MET A 2 -32.38 4.29 57.29
N SER A 3 -32.34 2.96 57.26
CA SER A 3 -32.26 2.10 56.10
C SER A 3 -33.58 2.09 55.34
N ALA A 4 -33.55 1.89 54.01
CA ALA A 4 -34.67 1.33 53.27
C ALA A 4 -34.16 0.64 52.00
N ALA A 5 -33.87 -0.66 52.14
CA ALA A 5 -33.81 -1.58 51.02
C ALA A 5 -35.25 -1.88 50.55
N SER A 6 -35.52 -1.76 49.25
CA SER A 6 -36.77 -2.23 48.65
C SER A 6 -36.47 -3.43 47.76
N LEU A 7 -37.05 -4.57 48.14
CA LEU A 7 -36.99 -5.87 47.47
C LEU A 7 -38.28 -6.12 46.68
N ARG A 8 -38.16 -7.03 45.69
CA ARG A 8 -39.18 -7.77 44.92
C ARG A 8 -39.66 -7.01 43.67
N SER A 9 -39.80 -7.64 42.50
CA SER A 9 -40.30 -8.98 42.25
C SER A 9 -39.83 -9.51 40.88
N ALA A 10 -39.39 -10.76 40.83
CA ALA A 10 -39.20 -11.51 39.59
C ALA A 10 -40.57 -11.84 38.98
N ARG A 11 -40.76 -11.51 37.70
CA ARG A 11 -41.94 -11.93 36.93
C ARG A 11 -41.52 -12.39 35.54
N GLY A 12 -41.77 -13.67 35.29
CA GLY A 12 -42.26 -14.17 34.00
C GLY A 12 -41.22 -14.49 32.94
N LEU A 13 -40.69 -15.72 32.96
CA LEU A 13 -40.15 -16.37 31.77
C LEU A 13 -41.30 -16.67 30.80
N ALA A 14 -41.54 -15.78 29.83
CA ALA A 14 -42.36 -16.11 28.67
C ALA A 14 -41.51 -16.89 27.66
N ARG A 15 -41.65 -18.22 27.69
CA ARG A 15 -41.18 -19.11 26.62
C ARG A 15 -42.01 -18.82 25.36
N LEU A 16 -41.48 -18.02 24.43
CA LEU A 16 -42.03 -17.94 23.08
C LEU A 16 -41.47 -19.08 22.22
N ALA A 17 -42.40 -19.69 21.48
CA ALA A 17 -42.30 -20.92 20.72
C ALA A 17 -41.04 -21.02 19.83
N GLN A 18 -40.43 -22.21 19.85
CA GLN A 18 -39.49 -22.62 18.81
C GLN A 18 -40.27 -22.68 17.48
N ARG A 19 -39.90 -21.81 16.54
CA ARG A 19 -40.38 -21.89 15.16
C ARG A 19 -39.78 -23.15 14.54
N SER A 20 -40.61 -24.18 14.40
CA SER A 20 -40.27 -25.39 13.67
C SER A 20 -40.05 -25.04 12.20
N PHE A 21 -38.81 -25.17 11.72
CA PHE A 21 -38.55 -25.14 10.28
C PHE A 21 -38.98 -26.51 9.72
N THR A 22 -40.05 -26.52 8.93
CA THR A 22 -40.45 -27.71 8.18
C THR A 22 -39.44 -27.93 7.05
N THR A 23 -38.55 -28.90 7.24
CA THR A 23 -37.72 -29.42 6.15
C THR A 23 -38.62 -30.25 5.23
N THR A 24 -39.05 -29.67 4.11
CA THR A 24 -39.60 -30.45 3.01
C THR A 24 -38.43 -31.15 2.32
N ALA A 25 -38.16 -32.38 2.72
CA ALA A 25 -37.33 -33.29 1.95
C ALA A 25 -38.01 -33.51 0.59
N ARG A 26 -37.46 -32.92 -0.47
CA ARG A 26 -37.78 -33.36 -1.83
C ARG A 26 -37.18 -34.76 -1.97
N GLN A 27 -38.05 -35.75 -1.90
CA GLN A 27 -37.80 -37.11 -2.34
C GLN A 27 -37.32 -37.02 -3.80
N LEU A 28 -36.01 -37.19 -4.02
CA LEU A 28 -35.50 -37.44 -5.35
C LEU A 28 -35.66 -38.93 -5.60
N GLU A 29 -36.52 -39.24 -6.55
CA GLU A 29 -36.71 -40.58 -7.10
C GLU A 29 -35.38 -41.03 -7.73
N GLU A 30 -34.79 -42.08 -7.16
CA GLU A 30 -33.58 -42.72 -7.69
C GLU A 30 -33.90 -43.43 -9.00
N LYS A 31 -33.90 -42.69 -10.10
CA LYS A 31 -33.81 -43.30 -11.43
C LYS A 31 -32.35 -43.55 -11.74
N ALA A 32 -31.92 -44.78 -11.48
CA ALA A 32 -30.61 -45.29 -11.87
C ALA A 32 -30.39 -45.07 -13.37
N VAL A 33 -29.53 -44.12 -13.72
CA VAL A 33 -28.95 -43.97 -15.05
C VAL A 33 -27.49 -44.39 -14.93
N SER A 34 -27.16 -45.49 -15.60
CA SER A 34 -25.81 -46.02 -15.75
C SER A 34 -24.87 -44.95 -16.33
N PRO A 35 -23.64 -44.76 -15.80
CA PRO A 35 -22.69 -43.86 -16.42
C PRO A 35 -22.09 -44.57 -17.64
N ALA A 36 -22.60 -44.22 -18.83
CA ALA A 36 -21.85 -44.43 -20.06
C ALA A 36 -20.73 -43.38 -20.09
N SER A 37 -19.51 -43.82 -19.78
CA SER A 37 -18.29 -43.05 -19.94
C SER A 37 -18.15 -42.61 -21.40
N THR A 38 -18.44 -41.35 -21.69
CA THR A 38 -17.90 -40.66 -22.87
C THR A 38 -17.17 -39.43 -22.37
N ALA A 39 -15.91 -39.64 -22.02
CA ALA A 39 -15.00 -38.57 -21.63
C ALA A 39 -14.70 -37.73 -22.86
N SER A 40 -15.42 -36.62 -23.03
CA SER A 40 -14.88 -35.49 -23.79
C SER A 40 -13.76 -34.87 -22.95
N PRO A 41 -12.53 -34.75 -23.48
CA PRO A 41 -11.46 -34.11 -22.74
C PRO A 41 -11.81 -32.62 -22.68
N VAL A 42 -12.23 -32.16 -21.49
CA VAL A 42 -12.05 -30.76 -21.14
C VAL A 42 -10.53 -30.55 -21.22
N PRO A 43 -10.03 -29.65 -22.09
CA PRO A 43 -8.61 -29.35 -22.09
C PRO A 43 -8.30 -28.86 -20.69
N LYS A 44 -7.48 -29.65 -19.99
CA LYS A 44 -6.81 -29.26 -18.77
C LYS A 44 -6.01 -28.02 -19.18
N LEU A 45 -6.57 -26.84 -18.90
CA LEU A 45 -5.85 -25.59 -19.02
C LEU A 45 -4.60 -25.82 -18.19
N GLU A 46 -3.49 -25.97 -18.90
CA GLU A 46 -2.19 -26.23 -18.31
C GLU A 46 -2.04 -25.24 -17.18
N SER A 47 -1.69 -25.76 -16.00
CA SER A 47 -1.38 -24.95 -14.83
C SER A 47 -0.17 -24.11 -15.21
N GLN A 48 -0.44 -22.99 -15.89
CA GLN A 48 0.46 -21.87 -16.01
C GLN A 48 0.90 -21.63 -14.58
N THR A 49 2.19 -21.84 -14.31
CA THR A 49 2.84 -21.44 -13.08
C THR A 49 2.25 -20.08 -12.74
N PRO A 50 1.49 -19.91 -11.63
CA PRO A 50 0.79 -18.67 -11.39
C PRO A 50 1.79 -17.55 -11.54
N ALA A 51 1.60 -16.68 -12.54
CA ALA A 51 2.47 -15.55 -12.75
C ALA A 51 2.61 -14.87 -11.39
N GLU A 52 3.82 -14.86 -10.84
CA GLU A 52 4.04 -14.49 -9.45
C GLU A 52 3.48 -13.08 -9.24
N LEU A 53 2.36 -12.98 -8.51
CA LEU A 53 1.62 -11.73 -8.40
C LEU A 53 2.51 -10.71 -7.68
N PRO A 54 2.99 -9.66 -8.36
CA PRO A 54 3.88 -8.70 -7.74
C PRO A 54 3.13 -7.91 -6.67
N GLN A 55 3.84 -7.47 -5.63
CA GLN A 55 3.22 -6.66 -4.56
C GLN A 55 2.54 -5.40 -5.12
N ALA A 56 3.20 -4.72 -6.07
CA ALA A 56 2.70 -3.60 -6.85
C ALA A 56 3.16 -3.72 -8.31
N PRO A 57 2.55 -3.01 -9.28
CA PRO A 57 2.94 -3.11 -10.69
C PRO A 57 4.43 -2.83 -10.97
N ASN A 58 5.06 -1.98 -10.15
CA ASN A 58 6.48 -1.61 -10.24
C ASN A 58 7.39 -2.31 -9.21
N ARG A 59 6.85 -3.15 -8.31
CA ARG A 59 7.65 -3.78 -7.24
C ARG A 59 7.10 -5.16 -6.86
N LYS A 60 7.99 -6.16 -6.87
CA LYS A 60 7.63 -7.55 -6.52
C LYS A 60 7.63 -7.80 -5.00
N GLU A 61 8.64 -7.28 -4.32
CA GLU A 61 8.92 -7.55 -2.91
C GLU A 61 8.10 -6.68 -1.94
N ILE A 62 7.96 -7.14 -0.70
CA ILE A 62 7.46 -6.34 0.41
C ILE A 62 8.44 -5.21 0.79
N TRP A 63 7.96 -4.18 1.48
CA TRP A 63 8.77 -3.04 1.93
C TRP A 63 8.57 -2.68 3.41
N SER A 64 7.84 -3.51 4.16
CA SER A 64 7.79 -3.41 5.62
C SER A 64 7.66 -4.79 6.25
N ARG A 65 8.21 -4.94 7.46
CA ARG A 65 8.25 -6.23 8.18
C ARG A 65 6.87 -6.83 8.44
N SER A 66 5.87 -5.98 8.65
CA SER A 66 4.49 -6.40 8.94
C SER A 66 3.62 -6.56 7.68
N GLN A 67 4.15 -6.25 6.49
CA GLN A 67 3.39 -6.37 5.25
C GLN A 67 3.31 -7.83 4.81
N ARG A 68 2.08 -8.29 4.54
CA ARG A 68 1.85 -9.62 3.97
C ARG A 68 2.14 -9.61 2.45
N PRO A 69 2.87 -10.59 1.92
CA PRO A 69 3.04 -10.76 0.48
C PRO A 69 1.69 -10.96 -0.23
N ARG A 70 1.53 -10.40 -1.42
CA ARG A 70 0.28 -10.44 -2.19
C ARG A 70 -0.15 -11.87 -2.50
N LYS A 71 0.80 -12.75 -2.81
CA LYS A 71 0.57 -14.18 -3.03
C LYS A 71 -0.13 -14.88 -1.86
N ASP A 72 0.05 -14.41 -0.63
CA ASP A 72 -0.57 -14.99 0.57
C ASP A 72 -1.82 -14.21 1.00
N ALA A 73 -1.92 -12.93 0.63
CA ALA A 73 -3.03 -12.06 0.97
C ALA A 73 -4.24 -12.25 0.05
N MET A 74 -4.01 -12.61 -1.21
CA MET A 74 -5.03 -12.77 -2.25
C MET A 74 -5.51 -14.22 -2.42
N VAL A 75 -5.52 -14.98 -1.32
CA VAL A 75 -5.94 -16.39 -1.27
C VAL A 75 -7.19 -16.54 -0.41
N GLY A 76 -8.10 -17.41 -0.83
CA GLY A 76 -9.24 -17.88 -0.03
C GLY A 76 -10.59 -17.65 -0.69
N PRO A 77 -11.69 -18.06 -0.02
CA PRO A 77 -13.03 -18.12 -0.61
C PRO A 77 -13.57 -16.79 -1.13
N ARG A 78 -13.07 -15.67 -0.59
CA ARG A 78 -13.45 -14.33 -1.05
C ARG A 78 -13.01 -14.05 -2.49
N PHE A 79 -11.95 -14.71 -2.96
CA PHE A 79 -11.30 -14.41 -4.24
C PHE A 79 -11.62 -15.41 -5.36
N GLU A 80 -12.35 -16.50 -5.09
CA GLU A 80 -12.59 -17.60 -6.04
C GLU A 80 -13.39 -17.20 -7.31
N GLN A 81 -14.07 -16.07 -7.28
CA GLN A 81 -14.81 -15.49 -8.43
C GLN A 81 -14.48 -14.00 -8.61
N THR A 82 -13.34 -13.55 -8.08
CA THR A 82 -12.90 -12.17 -8.23
C THR A 82 -12.03 -12.05 -9.47
N ASP A 83 -12.38 -11.12 -10.35
CA ASP A 83 -11.48 -10.67 -11.41
C ASP A 83 -10.39 -9.77 -10.81
N PHE A 84 -9.14 -10.22 -10.90
CA PHE A 84 -7.98 -9.55 -10.32
C PHE A 84 -7.54 -8.31 -11.09
N ASP A 85 -7.86 -8.22 -12.38
CA ASP A 85 -7.44 -7.10 -13.24
C ASP A 85 -8.18 -5.81 -12.88
N LEU A 86 -9.39 -5.94 -12.34
CA LEU A 86 -10.22 -4.83 -11.88
C LEU A 86 -9.95 -4.44 -10.42
N GLN A 87 -9.10 -5.18 -9.71
CA GLN A 87 -8.78 -4.87 -8.31
C GLN A 87 -7.76 -3.73 -8.21
N PRO A 88 -7.83 -2.90 -7.14
CA PRO A 88 -6.83 -1.87 -6.90
C PRO A 88 -5.39 -2.41 -6.90
N SER A 89 -4.56 -1.85 -7.78
CA SER A 89 -3.15 -2.20 -7.95
C SER A 89 -2.31 -0.92 -8.10
N SER A 90 -2.33 -0.05 -7.10
CA SER A 90 -1.56 1.19 -7.11
C SER A 90 -0.05 0.93 -7.16
N TYR A 91 0.68 1.81 -7.84
CA TYR A 91 2.14 1.83 -7.84
C TYR A 91 2.72 2.01 -6.43
N ALA A 92 3.83 1.33 -6.14
CA ALA A 92 4.57 1.50 -4.91
C ALA A 92 5.35 2.82 -4.94
N ALA A 93 5.04 3.72 -4.00
CA ALA A 93 5.66 5.04 -3.92
C ALA A 93 7.17 4.99 -3.65
N ILE A 94 7.68 3.93 -3.01
CA ILE A 94 9.11 3.75 -2.75
C ILE A 94 9.93 3.74 -4.04
N GLU A 95 9.50 3.04 -5.08
CA GLU A 95 10.21 3.02 -6.36
C GLU A 95 10.09 4.37 -7.09
N LEU A 96 8.95 5.05 -6.92
CA LEU A 96 8.71 6.35 -7.57
C LEU A 96 9.58 7.45 -6.96
N ILE A 97 9.80 7.45 -5.64
CA ILE A 97 10.64 8.44 -4.99
C ILE A 97 12.13 8.21 -5.29
N HIS A 98 12.55 6.95 -5.45
CA HIS A 98 13.92 6.62 -5.85
C HIS A 98 14.25 6.98 -7.31
N LYS A 99 13.25 7.35 -8.12
CA LYS A 99 13.47 7.96 -9.45
C LYS A 99 13.73 9.46 -9.38
N GLN A 100 13.40 10.13 -8.28
CA GLN A 100 13.61 11.56 -8.15
C GLN A 100 15.10 11.88 -8.03
N PRO A 101 15.62 12.84 -8.81
CA PRO A 101 17.02 13.25 -8.71
C PRO A 101 17.28 14.04 -7.43
N VAL A 102 18.53 13.97 -6.96
CA VAL A 102 19.03 14.79 -5.86
C VAL A 102 18.94 16.27 -6.22
N ARG A 103 18.31 17.06 -5.35
CA ARG A 103 18.28 18.52 -5.48
C ARG A 103 19.51 19.13 -4.84
N TRP A 104 20.37 19.65 -5.68
CA TRP A 104 21.57 20.36 -5.29
C TRP A 104 21.25 21.75 -4.77
N THR A 105 21.91 22.13 -3.69
CA THR A 105 21.76 23.43 -3.03
C THR A 105 23.12 23.94 -2.60
N HIS A 106 23.30 25.27 -2.62
CA HIS A 106 24.49 25.90 -2.06
C HIS A 106 24.33 26.21 -0.56
N ASP A 107 23.09 26.34 -0.11
CA ASP A 107 22.79 26.68 1.28
C ASP A 107 23.02 25.50 2.23
N ARG A 108 23.38 25.84 3.47
CA ARG A 108 23.55 24.92 4.59
C ARG A 108 22.22 24.33 5.09
N VAL A 109 21.13 25.09 4.97
CA VAL A 109 19.79 24.69 5.41
C VAL A 109 18.79 24.92 4.30
N VAL A 110 18.07 23.88 3.91
CA VAL A 110 17.05 23.94 2.86
C VAL A 110 15.65 23.93 3.48
N ALA A 111 14.77 24.80 2.99
CA ALA A 111 13.37 24.80 3.35
C ALA A 111 12.55 23.94 2.36
N CYS A 112 11.84 22.94 2.87
CA CYS A 112 10.93 22.10 2.07
C CYS A 112 9.50 22.22 2.60
N ASP A 113 8.57 22.54 1.72
CA ASP A 113 7.12 22.62 1.98
C ASP A 113 6.31 21.62 1.12
N GLY A 114 7.00 20.79 0.33
CA GLY A 114 6.37 19.82 -0.58
C GLY A 114 5.79 20.43 -1.86
N GLY A 115 5.93 21.75 -2.05
CA GLY A 115 5.35 22.47 -3.19
C GLY A 115 3.87 22.82 -2.99
N GLY A 116 3.37 23.78 -3.76
CA GLY A 116 1.96 24.18 -3.73
C GLY A 116 1.52 24.93 -2.47
N GLY A 117 2.46 25.44 -1.67
CA GLY A 117 2.19 26.22 -0.47
C GLY A 117 1.36 25.44 0.57
N PRO A 118 0.11 25.82 0.87
CA PRO A 118 -0.72 25.11 1.84
C PRO A 118 -1.18 23.71 1.39
N ALA A 119 -1.06 23.38 0.10
CA ALA A 119 -1.42 22.05 -0.42
C ALA A 119 -0.33 20.98 -0.21
N GLY A 120 0.87 21.40 0.21
CA GLY A 120 1.98 20.51 0.53
C GLY A 120 1.96 20.04 1.98
N HIS A 121 3.14 19.93 2.59
CA HIS A 121 3.31 19.56 3.99
C HIS A 121 3.79 20.76 4.83
N PRO A 122 3.73 20.69 6.17
CA PRO A 122 4.30 21.73 7.02
C PRO A 122 5.76 22.01 6.64
N ARG A 123 6.11 23.29 6.51
CA ARG A 123 7.46 23.71 6.13
C ARG A 123 8.46 23.17 7.14
N ILE A 124 9.43 22.39 6.66
CA ILE A 124 10.57 21.92 7.45
C ILE A 124 11.87 22.50 6.93
N PHE A 125 12.88 22.49 7.80
CA PHE A 125 14.24 22.90 7.50
C PHE A 125 15.15 21.69 7.62
N ILE A 126 15.86 21.38 6.53
CA ILE A 126 16.70 20.19 6.39
C ILE A 126 18.16 20.67 6.37
N ASN A 127 19.00 20.05 7.19
CA ASN A 127 20.43 20.35 7.20
C ASN A 127 21.16 19.55 6.12
N THR A 128 21.93 20.23 5.27
CA THR A 128 22.73 19.64 4.17
C THR A 128 24.24 19.75 4.39
N ASP A 129 24.68 20.12 5.60
CA ASP A 129 26.09 20.20 6.02
C ASP A 129 26.88 18.91 5.91
N LYS A 130 26.20 17.77 6.03
CA LYS A 130 26.87 16.48 6.03
C LYS A 130 27.11 16.05 4.59
N PRO A 131 28.18 15.28 4.32
CA PRO A 131 28.45 14.72 3.00
C PRO A 131 27.53 13.50 2.74
N GLU A 132 26.22 13.69 2.91
CA GLU A 132 25.18 12.69 2.72
C GLU A 132 23.97 13.31 2.00
N ILE A 133 23.16 12.47 1.37
CA ILE A 133 21.89 12.90 0.78
C ILE A 133 20.86 13.01 1.91
N ALA A 134 20.49 14.24 2.26
CA ALA A 134 19.49 14.53 3.27
C ALA A 134 18.08 14.45 2.66
N VAL A 135 17.18 13.74 3.31
CA VAL A 135 15.84 13.46 2.76
C VAL A 135 14.78 14.22 3.55
N CYS A 136 13.78 14.78 2.84
CA CYS A 136 12.60 15.34 3.48
C CYS A 136 11.75 14.23 4.10
N ASN A 137 11.46 14.33 5.40
CA ASN A 137 10.66 13.32 6.13
C ASN A 137 9.19 13.23 5.70
N TYR A 138 8.68 14.20 4.93
CA TYR A 138 7.30 14.20 4.44
C TYR A 138 7.22 13.69 2.99
N CYS A 139 7.81 14.43 2.05
CA CYS A 139 7.75 14.07 0.63
C CYS A 139 8.76 13.00 0.20
N GLY A 140 9.81 12.74 0.99
CA GLY A 140 10.91 11.87 0.59
C GLY A 140 11.87 12.49 -0.44
N LEU A 141 11.72 13.78 -0.77
CA LEU A 141 12.58 14.44 -1.73
C LEU A 141 14.04 14.51 -1.23
N PRO A 142 15.02 14.11 -2.05
CA PRO A 142 16.43 14.14 -1.70
C PRO A 142 17.06 15.51 -1.94
N PHE A 143 17.88 15.97 -0.99
CA PHE A 143 18.65 17.20 -1.03
C PHE A 143 20.12 16.93 -0.70
N ALA A 144 21.03 17.64 -1.34
CA ALA A 144 22.45 17.60 -0.99
C ALA A 144 23.08 18.97 -1.21
N ASN A 145 24.19 19.23 -0.50
CA ASN A 145 24.96 20.44 -0.72
C ASN A 145 26.00 20.21 -1.83
N GLU A 146 26.15 21.17 -2.72
CA GLU A 146 27.12 21.12 -3.84
C GLU A 146 28.57 20.98 -3.39
N HIS A 147 28.93 21.49 -2.20
CA HIS A 147 30.27 21.32 -1.64
C HIS A 147 30.67 19.85 -1.46
N HIS A 148 29.69 18.95 -1.29
CA HIS A 148 29.92 17.52 -1.11
C HIS A 148 29.71 16.70 -2.40
N ARG A 149 29.48 17.37 -3.54
CA ARG A 149 29.18 16.70 -4.80
C ARG A 149 30.25 15.70 -5.24
N ALA A 150 31.52 16.12 -5.22
CA ALA A 150 32.64 15.25 -5.57
C ALA A 150 32.74 14.00 -4.67
N HIS A 151 32.40 14.12 -3.38
CA HIS A 151 32.37 12.98 -2.48
C HIS A 151 31.21 12.03 -2.83
N LEU A 152 30.01 12.57 -3.04
CA LEU A 152 28.83 11.77 -3.39
C LEU A 152 28.97 11.06 -4.74
N GLU A 153 29.60 11.69 -5.72
CA GLU A 153 29.92 11.10 -7.03
C GLU A 153 31.01 10.03 -6.95
N SER A 154 31.90 10.09 -5.95
CA SER A 154 32.93 9.08 -5.73
C SER A 154 32.40 7.78 -5.12
N LEU A 155 31.19 7.79 -4.56
CA LEU A 155 30.58 6.60 -3.96
C LEU A 155 30.17 5.60 -5.05
N PRO A 156 30.38 4.28 -4.85
CA PRO A 156 30.03 3.27 -5.84
C PRO A 156 28.52 3.18 -6.09
N GLN A 157 27.72 3.55 -5.08
CA GLN A 157 26.27 3.55 -5.15
C GLN A 157 25.69 4.62 -4.23
N THR A 158 24.70 5.35 -4.73
CA THR A 158 23.89 6.31 -3.98
C THR A 158 22.46 5.81 -3.83
N SER A 159 21.75 6.27 -2.80
CA SER A 159 20.35 5.92 -2.56
C SER A 159 19.38 6.59 -3.54
N TYR A 160 19.77 7.72 -4.12
CA TYR A 160 19.01 8.48 -5.12
C TYR A 160 19.91 8.81 -6.31
N PRO A 161 19.34 8.93 -7.53
CA PRO A 161 20.09 9.35 -8.71
C PRO A 161 20.59 10.79 -8.53
N LEU A 162 21.86 11.03 -8.85
CA LEU A 162 22.47 12.36 -8.71
C LEU A 162 22.05 13.33 -9.83
N GLU A 163 21.63 12.78 -10.98
CA GLU A 163 21.20 13.51 -12.17
C GLU A 163 19.81 13.05 -12.61
N ASP A 164 19.08 13.92 -13.30
CA ASP A 164 17.73 13.65 -13.80
C ASP A 164 17.77 12.97 -15.18
N THR A 165 17.97 11.65 -15.20
CA THR A 165 18.06 10.88 -16.45
C THR A 165 16.71 10.67 -17.13
N GLU A 166 15.64 10.56 -16.35
CA GLU A 166 14.27 10.29 -16.83
C GLU A 166 13.44 11.58 -17.01
N GLY A 167 13.98 12.76 -16.67
CA GLY A 167 13.29 14.05 -16.78
C GLY A 167 12.16 14.24 -15.77
N VAL A 168 12.23 13.53 -14.63
CA VAL A 168 11.16 13.48 -13.61
C VAL A 168 11.29 14.64 -12.63
N GLY A 169 12.48 15.20 -12.49
CA GLY A 169 12.83 16.23 -11.52
C GLY A 169 12.48 17.66 -11.92
N ALA A 170 11.83 17.88 -13.07
CA ALA A 170 11.45 19.20 -13.56
C ALA A 170 10.46 19.90 -12.60
N VAL A 171 11.00 20.65 -11.65
CA VAL A 171 10.28 21.54 -10.74
C VAL A 171 11.02 22.88 -10.71
N PRO A 172 10.31 24.03 -10.65
CA PRO A 172 10.94 25.35 -10.65
C PRO A 172 11.98 25.51 -9.55
N PRO A 173 13.00 26.38 -9.75
CA PRO A 173 14.04 26.59 -8.76
C PRO A 173 13.43 26.97 -7.41
N LEU A 174 13.97 26.39 -6.34
CA LEU A 174 13.55 26.62 -4.94
C LEU A 174 13.88 28.04 -4.43
N SER A 175 14.34 28.94 -5.29
CA SER A 175 14.61 30.32 -4.94
C SER A 175 13.30 31.08 -4.77
N ARG A 176 12.95 31.38 -3.52
CA ARG A 176 12.08 32.52 -3.24
C ARG A 176 12.84 33.79 -3.66
N PRO A 177 12.21 34.74 -4.37
CA PRO A 177 12.80 36.06 -4.51
C PRO A 177 13.02 36.64 -3.10
N GLU A 178 14.23 37.15 -2.85
CA GLU A 178 14.52 37.91 -1.62
C GLU A 178 13.48 39.03 -1.45
N PRO A 179 12.95 39.23 -0.23
CA PRO A 179 12.06 40.36 0.01
C PRO A 179 12.83 41.66 -0.21
N PRO A 180 12.27 42.65 -0.96
CA PRO A 180 12.91 43.95 -1.07
C PRO A 180 12.95 44.62 0.32
N HIS A 181 14.12 45.14 0.67
CA HIS A 181 14.40 45.94 1.87
C HIS A 181 13.49 47.17 1.98
#